data_AF-A0A9N9P3V2-F1
#
_entry.id   AF-A0A9N9P3V2-F1
#
_cell.length_a   1.000
_cell.length_b   1.000
_cell.length_c   1.000
_cell.angle_alpha   90.00
_cell.angle_beta   90.00
_cell.angle_gamma   90.00
#
_symmetry.space_group_name_H-M   'P 1'
#
loop_
_entity.id
_entity.type
_entity.pdbx_description
1 polymer ?
#
loop_
_entity_poly.entity_id
_entity_poly.type
_entity_poly.pdbx_seq_one_letter_code
_entity_poly.pdbx_strand_id
1 'polypeptide(L)' 'MTGRNVLLIMDNCPAHVAGTLDIANIEVKFLPPNTTSKLQPLDG' A
#
# COMPACT_ATOMS: atom_id res chain seq x y z
N MET A 1 -16.32 -11.51 -9.25
CA MET A 1 -15.90 -10.89 -7.97
C MET A 1 -16.37 -9.43 -7.94
N THR A 2 -17.68 -9.20 -7.92
CA THR A 2 -18.25 -7.83 -7.95
C THR A 2 -18.41 -7.29 -6.54
N GLY A 3 -17.93 -6.07 -6.29
CA GLY A 3 -18.20 -5.30 -5.06
C GLY A 3 -17.12 -5.30 -3.96
N ARG A 4 -15.93 -5.87 -4.18
CA ARG A 4 -14.82 -5.73 -3.21
C ARG A 4 -13.93 -4.55 -3.59
N ASN A 5 -13.67 -3.68 -2.61
CA ASN A 5 -12.66 -2.65 -2.67
C ASN A 5 -11.54 -3.02 -1.70
N VAL A 6 -10.31 -2.94 -2.14
CA VAL A 6 -9.13 -3.30 -1.36
C VAL A 6 -8.30 -2.05 -1.13
N LEU A 7 -7.93 -1.80 0.12
CA LEU A 7 -6.91 -0.82 0.47
C LEU A 7 -5.57 -1.53 0.64
N LEU A 8 -4.60 -1.20 -0.19
CA LEU A 8 -3.23 -1.70 -0.08
C LEU A 8 -2.36 -0.64 0.62
N ILE A 9 -1.85 -0.99 1.80
CA ILE A 9 -0.93 -0.14 2.57
C ILE A 9 0.50 -0.59 2.28
N MET A 10 1.36 0.31 1.82
CA MET A 10 2.75 0.02 1.46
C MET A 10 3.74 0.89 2.23
N ASP A 11 4.95 0.38 2.44
CA ASP A 11 6.08 1.19 2.86
C ASP A 11 6.68 1.96 1.68
N ASN A 12 7.61 2.88 1.97
CA ASN A 12 8.23 3.74 0.97
C ASN A 12 9.44 3.09 0.27
N CYS A 13 9.48 1.77 0.14
CA CYS A 13 10.55 1.09 -0.59
C CYS A 13 10.63 1.62 -2.03
N PRO A 14 11.81 2.00 -2.57
CA PRO A 14 11.96 2.52 -3.93
C PRO A 14 11.45 1.57 -5.04
N ALA A 15 11.35 0.26 -4.74
CA ALA A 15 10.79 -0.73 -5.66
C ALA A 15 9.26 -0.62 -5.80
N HIS A 16 8.57 0.05 -4.88
CA HIS A 16 7.12 0.24 -4.92
C HIS A 16 6.75 1.41 -5.84
N VAL A 17 6.57 1.09 -7.12
CA VAL A 17 6.09 2.03 -8.15
C VAL A 17 4.56 1.98 -8.25
N ALA A 18 3.90 3.05 -7.79
CA ALA A 18 2.43 3.14 -7.82
C ALA A 18 1.85 3.50 -9.21
N GLY A 19 2.66 4.08 -10.10
CA GLY A 19 2.19 4.60 -11.38
C GLY A 19 1.94 3.57 -12.49
N THR A 20 2.17 2.28 -12.23
CA THR A 20 2.17 1.23 -13.27
C THR A 20 0.91 0.36 -13.33
N LEU A 21 -0.03 0.50 -12.39
CA LEU A 21 -1.19 -0.40 -12.28
C LEU A 21 -2.49 0.38 -12.06
N ASP A 22 -3.27 0.56 -13.13
CA ASP A 22 -4.66 1.02 -13.06
C ASP A 22 -5.58 -0.15 -12.70
N ILE A 23 -5.74 -0.40 -11.40
CA ILE A 23 -6.64 -1.44 -10.88
C ILE A 23 -7.87 -0.77 -10.28
N ALA A 24 -9.02 -0.91 -10.94
CA ALA A 24 -10.26 -0.18 -10.62
C ALA A 24 -10.81 -0.38 -9.19
N ASN A 25 -10.36 -1.41 -8.47
CA ASN A 25 -10.89 -1.81 -7.17
C ASN A 25 -9.84 -1.78 -6.05
N ILE A 26 -8.65 -1.24 -6.32
CA ILE A 26 -7.55 -1.17 -5.35
C ILE A 26 -7.10 0.27 -5.18
N GLU A 27 -7.16 0.76 -3.95
CA GLU A 27 -6.54 2.02 -3.54
C GLU A 27 -5.20 1.71 -2.88
N VAL A 28 -4.12 2.35 -3.34
CA VAL A 28 -2.79 2.20 -2.74
C VAL A 28 -2.48 3.43 -1.87
N LYS A 29 -2.07 3.20 -0.62
CA LYS A 29 -1.59 4.26 0.28
C LYS A 29 -0.21 3.93 0.82
N PHE A 30 0.69 4.89 0.71
CA PHE A 30 2.00 4.81 1.34
C PHE A 30 1.92 5.30 2.78
N LEU A 31 2.62 4.59 3.66
CA LEU A 31 2.86 5.07 5.02
C LEU A 31 3.75 6.31 5.00
N PRO A 32 3.74 7.12 6.07
CA PRO A 32 4.73 8.18 6.22
C PRO A 32 6.17 7.62 6.20
N PRO A 33 7.16 8.41 5.77
CA PRO A 33 8.56 8.01 5.84
C PRO A 33 8.99 7.63 7.27
N ASN A 34 9.84 6.61 7.40
CA ASN A 34 10.41 6.15 8.69
C ASN A 34 9.37 5.67 9.72
N THR A 35 8.18 5.25 9.30
CA THR A 35 7.16 4.71 10.21
C THR A 35 6.88 3.22 10.04
N THR A 36 7.63 2.50 9.20
CA THR A 36 7.41 1.07 8.91
C THR A 36 7.35 0.26 10.21
N SER A 37 8.39 0.31 11.05
CA SER A 37 8.46 -0.44 12.31
C SER A 37 7.41 -0.08 13.37
N LYS A 38 6.67 1.02 13.18
CA LYS A 38 5.66 1.51 14.14
C LYS A 38 4.23 1.28 13.64
N LEU A 39 4.03 1.41 12.34
CA LEU A 39 2.71 1.42 11.72
C LEU A 39 2.46 0.21 10.83
N GLN A 40 3.49 -0.48 10.33
CA GLN A 40 3.29 -1.74 9.62
C GLN A 40 3.03 -2.86 10.62
N PRO A 41 1.86 -3.52 10.56
CA PRO A 41 1.58 -4.67 11.39
C PRO A 41 2.50 -5.87 11.11
N LEU A 42 3.14 -5.88 9.93
CA LEU A 42 4.04 -6.95 9.50
C LEU A 42 5.41 -6.92 10.19
N ASP A 43 5.83 -5.76 10.70
CA ASP A 43 7.13 -5.57 11.35
C ASP A 43 7.15 -5.99 12.83
N GLY A 44 5.99 -6.38 13.38
CA GLY A 44 5.81 -6.75 14.80
C GLY A 44 6.12 -8.20 15.13
#